data_AF-A0AAW1J4V8-F1
#
_entry.id   AF-A0AAW1J4V8-F1
#
_cell.length_a   1.000
_cell.length_b   1.000
_cell.length_c   1.000
_cell.angle_alpha   90.00
_cell.angle_beta   90.00
_cell.angle_gamma   90.00
#
_symmetry.space_group_name_H-M   'P 1'
#
loop_
_entity.id
_entity.type
_entity.pdbx_description
1 polymer ?
#
loop_
_entity_poly.entity_id
_entity_poly.type
_entity_poly.pdbx_seq_one_letter_code
_entity_poly.pdbx_strand_id
1 'polypeptide(L)'
;MNPRSIFTFQHPTHNPTRSRTYTVNFFNTHITTVVTSTAAVARNWVYNLRNTHRDSLSDSSLVVGLGVQWRPTFGPNSARPTAATIQLSVGQHCLIFQLGHAKSIPATLRRLLEDERVTFVGVHNGRDRDLLEESWAELAVWYVVDVAKTEGFEKKSMEDVW
;
A
#
# COMPACT_ATOMS: atom_id res chain seq x y z
N MET A 1 4.87 0.56 -21.54
CA MET A 1 5.60 1.41 -20.56
C MET A 1 7.11 1.30 -20.80
N ASN A 2 7.89 2.40 -20.82
CA ASN A 2 9.35 2.31 -20.94
C ASN A 2 9.99 2.09 -19.56
N PRO A 3 10.52 0.90 -19.24
CA PRO A 3 11.08 0.61 -17.91
C PRO A 3 12.31 1.47 -17.58
N ARG A 4 12.96 2.09 -18.59
CA ARG A 4 14.08 3.03 -18.36
C ARG A 4 13.65 4.34 -17.69
N SER A 5 12.36 4.64 -17.69
CA SER A 5 11.79 5.83 -17.04
C SER A 5 11.36 5.57 -15.60
N ILE A 6 11.61 4.36 -15.08
CA ILE A 6 11.35 3.99 -13.69
C ILE A 6 12.64 3.52 -13.04
N PHE A 7 13.11 4.25 -12.04
CA PHE A 7 14.34 3.91 -11.33
C PHE A 7 14.24 4.31 -9.86
N THR A 8 15.02 3.63 -9.02
CA THR A 8 14.96 3.83 -7.56
C THR A 8 16.32 4.25 -7.03
N PHE A 9 16.30 5.19 -6.08
CA PHE A 9 17.47 5.60 -5.32
C PHE A 9 17.22 5.39 -3.86
N GLN A 10 18.09 4.63 -3.19
CA GLN A 10 18.00 4.45 -1.74
C GLN A 10 18.68 5.63 -1.03
N HIS A 11 17.98 6.23 -0.08
CA HIS A 11 18.55 7.26 0.79
C HIS A 11 19.42 6.63 1.89
N PRO A 12 20.46 7.33 2.35
CA PRO A 12 21.13 6.97 3.60
C PRO A 12 20.12 6.91 4.74
N THR A 13 20.15 5.83 5.53
CA THR A 13 19.26 5.66 6.68
C THR A 13 20.07 5.41 7.93
N HIS A 14 19.82 6.20 8.98
CA HIS A 14 20.48 6.03 10.26
C HIS A 14 20.17 4.68 10.92
N ASN A 15 19.01 4.07 10.60
CA ASN A 15 18.63 2.77 11.12
C ASN A 15 17.90 1.92 10.06
N PRO A 16 18.65 1.25 9.17
CA PRO A 16 18.08 0.47 8.06
C PRO A 16 17.32 -0.77 8.53
N THR A 17 17.50 -1.20 9.79
CA THR A 17 16.71 -2.29 10.39
C THR A 17 15.31 -1.84 10.77
N ARG A 18 15.12 -0.54 11.03
CA ARG A 18 13.79 0.04 11.30
C ARG A 18 13.07 0.40 10.01
N SER A 19 13.73 1.08 9.09
CA SER A 19 13.13 1.53 7.84
C SER A 19 14.17 1.87 6.80
N ARG A 20 13.78 1.72 5.54
CA ARG A 20 14.54 2.19 4.38
C ARG A 20 13.70 3.20 3.61
N THR A 21 14.30 4.27 3.14
CA THR A 21 13.62 5.27 2.32
C THR A 21 14.21 5.26 0.93
N TYR A 22 13.35 5.32 -0.07
CA TYR A 22 13.69 5.35 -1.48
C TYR A 22 13.03 6.54 -2.15
N THR A 23 13.70 7.13 -3.13
CA THR A 23 13.01 7.89 -4.18
C THR A 23 12.75 6.93 -5.33
N VAL A 24 11.47 6.73 -5.67
CA VAL A 24 11.05 6.05 -6.89
C VAL A 24 10.73 7.13 -7.92
N ASN A 25 11.52 7.19 -8.97
CA ASN A 25 11.22 8.05 -10.11
C ASN A 25 10.24 7.31 -10.99
N PHE A 26 9.05 7.86 -11.15
CA PHE A 26 8.00 7.35 -12.01
C PHE A 26 7.72 8.43 -13.05
N PHE A 27 8.37 8.32 -14.21
CA PHE A 27 8.43 9.39 -15.20
C PHE A 27 8.97 10.68 -14.58
N ASN A 28 8.21 11.79 -14.67
CA ASN A 28 8.61 13.09 -14.10
C ASN A 28 8.20 13.25 -12.63
N THR A 29 7.69 12.19 -12.01
CA THR A 29 7.22 12.21 -10.61
C THR A 29 8.22 11.52 -9.71
N HIS A 30 8.62 12.21 -8.64
CA HIS A 30 9.48 11.65 -7.60
C HIS A 30 8.60 11.19 -6.43
N ILE A 31 8.60 9.90 -6.14
CA ILE A 31 7.78 9.32 -5.07
C ILE A 31 8.70 8.91 -3.93
N THR A 32 8.54 9.57 -2.79
CA THR A 32 9.25 9.20 -1.55
C THR A 32 8.57 7.97 -0.96
N THR A 33 9.28 6.84 -0.96
CA THR A 33 8.78 5.55 -0.53
C THR A 33 9.48 5.09 0.74
N VAL A 34 8.72 4.89 1.81
CA VAL A 34 9.20 4.31 3.08
C VAL A 34 8.89 2.83 3.10
N VAL A 35 9.91 1.98 3.24
CA VAL A 35 9.78 0.53 3.40
C VAL A 35 10.10 0.17 4.85
N THR A 36 9.18 -0.50 5.54
CA THR A 36 9.36 -0.84 6.96
C THR A 36 8.51 -2.01 7.41
N SER A 37 9.01 -2.80 8.36
CA SER A 37 8.22 -3.73 9.18
C SER A 37 8.00 -3.22 10.61
N THR A 38 8.48 -2.01 10.92
CA THR A 38 8.46 -1.44 12.26
C THR A 38 7.16 -0.66 12.49
N ALA A 39 6.33 -1.14 13.42
CA ALA A 39 5.03 -0.53 13.73
C ALA A 39 5.11 0.96 14.09
N ALA A 40 6.18 1.40 14.78
CA ALA A 40 6.38 2.81 15.13
C ALA A 40 6.61 3.70 13.90
N VAL A 41 7.31 3.20 12.87
CA VAL A 41 7.54 3.94 11.62
C VAL A 41 6.24 4.06 10.84
N ALA A 42 5.51 2.95 10.68
CA ALA A 42 4.19 2.98 10.02
C ALA A 42 3.18 3.88 10.77
N ARG A 43 3.19 3.85 12.11
CA ARG A 43 2.38 4.78 12.93
C ARG A 43 2.69 6.24 12.63
N ASN A 44 3.98 6.60 12.60
CA ASN A 44 4.41 7.97 12.32
C ASN A 44 4.06 8.40 10.90
N TRP A 45 4.20 7.49 9.93
CA TRP A 45 3.80 7.74 8.55
C TRP A 45 2.30 8.04 8.44
N VAL A 46 1.44 7.22 9.08
CA VAL A 46 -0.01 7.44 9.11
C VAL A 46 -0.37 8.74 9.82
N TYR A 47 0.30 9.06 10.93
CA TYR A 47 0.10 10.33 11.63
C TYR A 47 0.39 11.53 10.72
N ASN A 48 1.52 11.50 10.02
CA ASN A 48 1.90 12.55 9.08
C ASN A 48 0.92 12.65 7.91
N LEU A 49 0.50 11.52 7.33
CA LEU A 49 -0.53 11.50 6.29
C LEU A 49 -1.79 12.23 6.75
N ARG A 50 -2.32 11.88 7.93
CA ARG A 50 -3.56 12.50 8.44
C ARG A 50 -3.40 13.99 8.73
N ASN A 51 -2.24 14.39 9.25
CA ASN A 51 -1.95 15.79 9.53
C ASN A 51 -1.82 16.63 8.25
N THR A 52 -1.10 16.11 7.25
CA THR A 52 -0.88 16.79 5.97
C THR A 52 -2.17 16.86 5.14
N HIS A 53 -3.02 15.84 5.22
CA HIS A 53 -4.27 15.74 4.44
C HIS A 53 -5.53 15.96 5.30
N ARG A 54 -5.42 16.76 6.38
CA ARG A 54 -6.54 16.99 7.31
C ARG A 54 -7.77 17.61 6.63
N ASP A 55 -7.54 18.48 5.64
CA ASP A 55 -8.61 19.21 4.96
C ASP A 55 -9.35 18.21 4.02
N SER A 56 -8.61 17.42 3.24
CA SER A 56 -9.18 16.33 2.43
C SER A 56 -9.90 15.26 3.26
N LEU A 57 -9.42 14.97 4.47
CA LEU A 57 -10.11 14.07 5.40
C LEU A 57 -11.40 14.68 5.95
N SER A 58 -11.43 15.99 6.18
CA SER A 58 -12.62 16.69 6.69
C SER A 58 -13.73 16.72 5.64
N ASP A 59 -13.36 16.84 4.37
CA ASP A 59 -14.28 16.85 3.23
C ASP A 59 -14.50 15.47 2.59
N SER A 60 -13.98 14.39 3.21
CA SER A 60 -14.06 13.01 2.70
C SER A 60 -13.58 12.84 1.25
N SER A 61 -12.61 13.64 0.84
CA SER A 61 -12.04 13.67 -0.51
C SER A 61 -10.63 13.05 -0.59
N LEU A 62 -10.13 12.50 0.52
CA LEU A 62 -8.82 11.87 0.53
C LEU A 62 -8.84 10.53 -0.23
N VAL A 63 -8.05 10.47 -1.30
CA VAL A 63 -7.82 9.24 -2.08
C VAL A 63 -6.46 8.66 -1.74
N VAL A 64 -6.42 7.37 -1.42
CA VAL A 64 -5.18 6.63 -1.11
C VAL A 64 -5.08 5.42 -2.03
N GLY A 65 -3.99 5.35 -2.79
CA GLY A 65 -3.65 4.14 -3.54
C GLY A 65 -3.34 3.00 -2.57
N LEU A 66 -4.01 1.87 -2.75
CA LEU A 66 -3.83 0.63 -2.00
C LEU A 66 -3.27 -0.44 -2.94
N GLY A 67 -2.22 -1.11 -2.50
CA GLY A 67 -1.75 -2.35 -3.09
C GLY A 67 -1.51 -3.39 -2.01
N VAL A 68 -1.68 -4.66 -2.39
CA VAL A 68 -1.32 -5.81 -1.55
C VAL A 68 -0.48 -6.77 -2.37
N GLN A 69 0.61 -7.26 -1.78
CA GLN A 69 1.37 -8.39 -2.34
C GLN A 69 1.32 -9.54 -1.34
N TRP A 70 1.18 -10.76 -1.85
CA TRP A 70 1.02 -11.97 -1.04
C TRP A 70 2.24 -12.89 -1.15
N ARG A 71 2.42 -13.75 -0.14
CA ARG A 71 3.41 -14.83 -0.23
C ARG A 71 2.81 -15.98 -1.03
N PRO A 72 3.42 -16.41 -2.15
CA PRO A 72 2.95 -17.58 -2.87
C PRO A 72 3.19 -18.83 -2.02
N THR A 73 2.21 -19.73 -2.05
CA THR A 73 2.28 -21.05 -1.41
C THR A 73 2.25 -22.11 -2.51
N PHE A 74 3.15 -23.10 -2.42
CA PHE A 74 3.30 -24.13 -3.45
C PHE A 74 3.08 -25.52 -2.84
N GLY A 75 2.21 -26.32 -3.46
CA GLY A 75 1.98 -27.72 -3.13
C GLY A 75 0.52 -28.08 -2.80
N PRO A 76 0.14 -29.38 -2.89
CA PRO A 76 -1.24 -29.83 -2.75
C PRO A 76 -1.90 -29.51 -1.40
N ASN A 77 -1.09 -29.39 -0.34
CA ASN A 77 -1.53 -29.09 1.03
C ASN A 77 -0.99 -27.76 1.54
N SER A 78 -0.67 -26.84 0.63
CA SER A 78 -0.09 -25.56 1.00
C SER A 78 -1.15 -24.62 1.57
N ALA A 79 -0.77 -23.83 2.59
CA ALA A 79 -1.66 -22.88 3.22
C ALA A 79 -2.21 -21.87 2.19
N ARG A 80 -3.35 -21.23 2.47
CA ARG A 80 -3.85 -20.14 1.61
C ARG A 80 -2.79 -19.04 1.52
N PRO A 81 -2.61 -18.39 0.34
CA PRO A 81 -1.76 -17.21 0.23
C PRO A 81 -2.16 -16.17 1.26
N THR A 82 -1.17 -15.55 1.89
CA THR A 82 -1.39 -14.52 2.92
C THR A 82 -0.69 -13.23 2.55
N ALA A 83 -1.27 -12.09 2.92
CA ALA A 83 -0.69 -10.78 2.67
C ALA A 83 0.73 -10.67 3.25
N ALA A 84 1.69 -10.36 2.39
CA ALA A 84 3.11 -10.18 2.72
C ALA A 84 3.44 -8.71 2.97
N THR A 85 2.82 -7.82 2.20
CA THR A 85 2.99 -6.38 2.28
C THR A 85 1.69 -5.66 1.99
N ILE A 86 1.50 -4.51 2.60
CA ILE A 86 0.51 -3.51 2.20
C ILE A 86 1.25 -2.26 1.72
N GLN A 87 0.84 -1.71 0.58
CA GLN A 87 1.33 -0.46 0.03
C GLN A 87 0.24 0.61 0.11
N LEU A 88 0.58 1.77 0.66
CA LEU A 88 -0.30 2.93 0.74
C LEU A 88 0.36 4.13 0.09
N SER A 89 -0.27 4.74 -0.91
CA SER A 89 0.28 5.86 -1.66
C SER A 89 -0.67 7.05 -1.65
N VAL A 90 -0.17 8.23 -1.30
CA VAL A 90 -0.92 9.49 -1.34
C VAL A 90 -0.01 10.60 -1.87
N GLY A 91 -0.43 11.26 -2.96
CA GLY A 91 0.41 12.22 -3.66
C GLY A 91 1.76 11.60 -4.05
N GLN A 92 2.85 12.20 -3.57
CA GLN A 92 4.24 11.75 -3.81
C GLN A 92 4.83 10.94 -2.64
N HIS A 93 4.00 10.41 -1.75
CA HIS A 93 4.43 9.65 -0.59
C HIS A 93 3.85 8.24 -0.60
N CYS A 94 4.70 7.24 -0.44
CA CYS A 94 4.32 5.84 -0.38
C CYS A 94 4.87 5.19 0.90
N LEU A 95 4.06 4.36 1.54
CA LEU A 95 4.46 3.42 2.58
C LEU A 95 4.33 2.01 2.03
N ILE A 96 5.41 1.23 2.11
CA ILE A 96 5.39 -0.22 1.96
C ILE A 96 5.59 -0.81 3.35
N PHE A 97 4.51 -1.29 3.94
CA PHE A 97 4.54 -1.96 5.23
C PHE A 97 4.65 -3.47 5.05
N GLN A 98 5.77 -4.02 5.52
CA GLN A 98 6.12 -5.43 5.36
C GLN A 98 5.43 -6.29 6.44
N LEU A 99 4.13 -6.54 6.26
CA LEU A 99 3.29 -7.37 7.16
C LEU A 99 3.98 -8.68 7.53
N GLY A 100 4.58 -9.34 6.56
CA GLY A 100 5.24 -10.62 6.76
C GLY A 100 6.50 -10.60 7.62
N HIS A 101 7.01 -9.42 7.98
CA HIS A 101 8.18 -9.22 8.85
C HIS A 101 7.84 -8.38 10.09
N ALA A 102 6.59 -7.91 10.21
CA ALA A 102 6.18 -7.03 11.29
C ALA A 102 5.89 -7.84 12.56
N LYS A 103 6.27 -7.28 13.72
CA LYS A 103 5.98 -7.87 15.03
C LYS A 103 4.60 -7.48 15.57
N SER A 104 4.03 -6.40 15.03
CA SER A 104 2.72 -5.88 15.42
C SER A 104 2.20 -4.93 14.36
N ILE A 105 0.89 -4.76 14.34
CA ILE A 105 0.19 -3.81 13.49
C ILE A 105 -0.15 -2.57 14.31
N PRO A 106 0.27 -1.35 13.91
CA PRO A 106 -0.09 -0.16 14.65
C PRO A 106 -1.59 0.12 14.54
N ALA A 107 -2.26 0.40 15.67
CA ALA A 107 -3.69 0.71 15.70
C ALA A 107 -4.08 1.92 14.82
N THR A 108 -3.15 2.84 14.56
CA THR A 108 -3.37 3.96 13.63
C THR A 108 -3.53 3.49 12.18
N LEU A 109 -2.81 2.43 11.77
CA LEU A 109 -2.96 1.86 10.43
C LEU A 109 -4.31 1.16 10.29
N ARG A 110 -4.73 0.36 11.28
CA ARG A 110 -6.07 -0.25 11.31
C ARG A 110 -7.17 0.80 11.15
N ARG A 111 -7.14 1.82 12.00
CA ARG A 111 -8.11 2.93 11.96
C ARG A 111 -8.07 3.74 10.67
N LEU A 112 -6.94 3.80 9.97
CA LEU A 112 -6.87 4.46 8.65
C LEU A 112 -7.61 3.64 7.59
N LEU A 113 -7.39 2.31 7.58
CA LEU A 113 -8.00 1.41 6.60
C LEU A 113 -9.53 1.30 6.78
N GLU A 114 -10.01 1.46 8.02
CA GLU A 114 -11.42 1.48 8.39
C GLU A 114 -12.07 2.89 8.31
N ASP A 115 -11.31 3.94 7.99
CA ASP A 115 -11.82 5.32 7.97
C ASP A 115 -12.70 5.55 6.73
N GLU A 116 -14.01 5.67 6.92
CA GLU A 116 -14.99 5.86 5.84
C GLU A 116 -14.80 7.16 5.04
N ARG A 117 -14.01 8.11 5.56
CA ARG A 117 -13.66 9.37 4.89
C ARG A 117 -12.51 9.21 3.90
N VAL A 118 -11.92 8.01 3.82
CA VAL A 118 -10.80 7.70 2.91
C VAL A 118 -11.30 6.77 1.81
N THR A 119 -11.14 7.20 0.57
CA THR A 119 -11.36 6.34 -0.60
C THR A 119 -10.07 5.62 -0.94
N PHE A 120 -10.03 4.30 -0.74
CA PHE A 120 -8.91 3.50 -1.24
C PHE A 120 -9.13 3.13 -2.71
N VAL A 121 -8.08 3.20 -3.51
CA VAL A 121 -8.10 2.84 -4.93
C VAL A 121 -7.03 1.81 -5.23
N GLY A 122 -7.34 0.79 -6.02
CA GLY A 122 -6.41 -0.23 -6.47
C GLY A 122 -6.62 -0.56 -7.94
N VAL A 123 -5.74 -1.39 -8.50
CA VAL A 123 -5.86 -1.90 -9.87
C VAL A 123 -5.89 -3.42 -9.77
N HIS A 124 -6.98 -4.03 -10.23
CA HIS A 124 -7.20 -5.49 -10.10
C HIS A 124 -7.14 -6.00 -8.65
N ASN A 125 -7.63 -5.21 -7.70
CA ASN A 125 -7.55 -5.44 -6.26
C ASN A 125 -8.68 -6.33 -5.71
N GLY A 126 -9.32 -7.14 -6.55
CA GLY A 126 -10.50 -7.93 -6.20
C GLY A 126 -10.29 -8.95 -5.07
N ARG A 127 -9.03 -9.26 -4.72
CA ARG A 127 -8.66 -10.16 -3.60
C ARG A 127 -7.93 -9.46 -2.46
N ASP A 128 -7.61 -8.17 -2.60
CA ASP A 128 -6.73 -7.47 -1.65
C ASP A 128 -7.34 -7.40 -0.25
N ARG A 129 -8.66 -7.15 -0.18
CA ARG A 129 -9.41 -7.14 1.08
C ARG A 129 -9.36 -8.50 1.77
N ASP A 130 -9.75 -9.55 1.06
CA ASP A 130 -9.74 -10.92 1.59
C ASP A 130 -8.35 -11.32 2.07
N LEU A 131 -7.30 -11.01 1.30
CA LEU A 131 -5.92 -11.33 1.67
C LEU A 131 -5.46 -10.60 2.94
N LEU A 132 -5.92 -9.37 3.16
CA LEU A 132 -5.63 -8.57 4.35
C LEU A 132 -6.42 -9.05 5.57
N GLU A 133 -7.71 -9.32 5.40
CA GLU A 133 -8.63 -9.80 6.43
C GLU A 133 -8.28 -11.23 6.88
N GLU A 134 -7.97 -12.14 5.95
CA GLU A 134 -7.58 -13.53 6.24
C GLU A 134 -6.12 -13.67 6.74
N SER A 135 -5.32 -12.59 6.70
CA SER A 135 -3.94 -12.64 7.21
C SER A 135 -3.88 -12.58 8.74
N TRP A 136 -2.71 -12.91 9.32
CA TRP A 136 -2.45 -12.70 10.75
C TRP A 136 -2.67 -11.24 11.20
N ALA A 137 -2.62 -10.30 10.24
CA ALA A 137 -2.81 -8.90 10.52
C ALA A 137 -4.30 -8.54 10.68
N GLU A 138 -5.25 -9.36 10.22
CA GLU A 138 -6.70 -9.15 10.35
C GLU A 138 -7.09 -7.70 10.01
N LEU A 139 -6.64 -7.23 8.84
CA LEU A 139 -6.80 -5.83 8.44
C LEU A 139 -8.07 -5.68 7.60
N ALA A 140 -9.11 -5.09 8.17
CA ALA A 140 -10.29 -4.68 7.43
C ALA A 140 -10.00 -3.39 6.66
N VAL A 141 -10.50 -3.29 5.44
CA VAL A 141 -10.49 -2.06 4.64
C VAL A 141 -11.94 -1.69 4.34
N TRP A 142 -12.35 -0.48 4.71
CA TRP A 142 -13.74 -0.02 4.57
C TRP A 142 -14.27 -0.27 3.16
N TYR A 143 -13.59 0.32 2.18
CA TYR A 143 -13.95 0.21 0.78
C TYR A 143 -12.73 0.43 -0.11
N VAL A 144 -12.65 -0.31 -1.22
CA VAL A 144 -11.59 -0.15 -2.22
C VAL A 144 -12.22 -0.14 -3.61
N VAL A 145 -11.97 0.93 -4.36
CA VAL A 145 -12.36 1.07 -5.76
C VAL A 145 -11.33 0.36 -6.64
N ASP A 146 -11.80 -0.54 -7.50
CA ASP A 146 -10.97 -1.11 -8.57
C ASP A 146 -11.03 -0.20 -9.80
N VAL A 147 -9.96 0.55 -10.02
CA VAL A 147 -9.88 1.53 -11.11
C VAL A 147 -9.91 0.83 -12.48
N ALA A 148 -9.43 -0.41 -12.59
CA ALA A 148 -9.53 -1.14 -13.85
C ALA A 148 -10.98 -1.48 -14.19
N LYS A 149 -11.83 -1.73 -13.19
CA LYS A 149 -13.26 -1.99 -13.40
C LYS A 149 -14.01 -0.73 -13.79
N THR A 150 -13.73 0.40 -13.12
CA THR A 150 -14.40 1.67 -13.44
C THR A 150 -14.11 2.15 -14.86
N GLU A 151 -12.91 1.85 -15.37
CA GLU A 151 -12.47 2.24 -16.72
C GLU A 151 -12.74 1.19 -17.80
N GLY A 152 -13.39 0.06 -17.48
CA GLY A 152 -13.73 -1.00 -18.45
C GLY A 152 -12.55 -1.89 -18.88
N PHE A 153 -11.48 -1.95 -18.09
CA PHE A 153 -10.27 -2.75 -18.33
C PHE A 153 -10.24 -4.09 -17.58
N GLU A 154 -11.38 -4.62 -17.14
CA GLU A 154 -11.46 -5.82 -16.28
C GLU A 154 -10.74 -7.06 -16.82
N LYS A 155 -10.62 -7.19 -18.14
CA LYS A 155 -10.02 -8.35 -18.82
C LYS A 155 -8.65 -8.06 -19.45
N LYS A 156 -8.15 -6.84 -19.29
CA LYS A 156 -6.84 -6.46 -19.82
C LYS A 156 -5.85 -6.53 -18.68
N SER A 157 -4.78 -7.30 -18.86
CA SER A 157 -3.64 -7.22 -17.96
C SER A 157 -3.05 -5.81 -18.05
N MET A 158 -2.24 -5.44 -17.05
CA MET A 158 -1.49 -4.18 -17.10
C MET A 158 -0.54 -4.13 -18.32
N GLU A 159 -0.32 -5.23 -19.04
CA GLU A 159 0.47 -5.31 -20.27
C GLU A 159 -0.37 -5.02 -21.52
N ASP A 160 -1.69 -5.26 -21.45
CA ASP A 160 -2.63 -5.12 -22.58
C ASP A 160 -3.23 -3.71 -22.73
N VAL A 161 -3.02 -2.84 -21.73
CA VAL A 161 -3.54 -1.47 -21.70
C VAL A 161 -2.52 -0.44 -22.24
N TRP A 162 -1.26 -0.84 -22.51
CA TRP A 162 -0.17 0.09 -22.85
C TRP A 162 0.76 -0.34 -23.98
#